data_AF-A0A9E4YRE7-F1
#
_entry.id   AF-A0A9E4YRE7-F1
#
_cell.length_a   1.000
_cell.length_b   1.000
_cell.length_c   1.000
_cell.angle_alpha   90.00
_cell.angle_beta   90.00
_cell.angle_gamma   90.00
#
_symmetry.space_group_name_H-M   'P 1'
#
loop_
_entity.id
_entity.type
_entity.pdbx_description
1 polymer ?
#
loop_
_entity_poly.entity_id
_entity_poly.type
_entity_poly.pdbx_seq_one_letter_code
_entity_poly.pdbx_strand_id
1 'polypeptide(L)' 'AGAPTASPVPRDTTVGAESQVVAGHGGRVVAMVGDNAQFHLESDRWPDAVDVEAVAGFARAFNKVALQLAGR' A
#
# COMPACT_ATOMS: atom_id res chain seq x y z
N ALA A 1 -2.54 -8.87 -16.96
CA ALA A 1 -1.90 -7.56 -17.24
C ALA A 1 -1.31 -7.07 -15.93
N GLY A 2 -0.07 -6.56 -15.93
CA GLY A 2 0.61 -6.17 -14.69
C GLY A 2 -0.08 -4.99 -14.00
N ALA A 3 -0.04 -4.94 -12.67
CA ALA A 3 -0.53 -3.80 -11.91
C ALA A 3 0.16 -2.49 -12.37
N PRO A 4 -0.55 -1.35 -12.42
CA PRO A 4 0.08 -0.07 -12.72
C PRO A 4 1.18 0.25 -11.71
N THR A 5 2.27 0.87 -12.17
CA THR A 5 3.38 1.27 -11.31
C THR A 5 2.89 2.27 -10.26
N ALA A 6 3.11 1.95 -8.98
CA ALA A 6 2.77 2.84 -7.88
C ALA A 6 3.47 4.20 -8.05
N SER A 7 2.70 5.28 -8.00
CA SER A 7 3.24 6.65 -8.00
C SER A 7 3.31 7.19 -6.57
N PRO A 8 4.43 7.77 -6.14
CA PRO A 8 4.52 8.37 -4.82
C PRO A 8 3.63 9.62 -4.74
N VAL A 9 2.89 9.75 -3.64
CA VAL A 9 2.19 10.98 -3.27
C VAL A 9 3.18 12.02 -2.70
N PRO A 10 2.86 13.33 -2.74
CA PRO A 10 3.70 14.34 -2.10
C PRO A 10 3.96 14.02 -0.63
N ARG A 11 5.14 14.38 -0.12
CA ARG A 11 5.47 14.21 1.29
C ARG A 11 4.47 14.97 2.16
N ASP A 12 4.26 14.44 3.37
CA ASP A 12 3.32 14.98 4.36
C ASP A 12 1.84 14.95 3.93
N THR A 13 1.53 14.28 2.82
CA THR A 13 0.16 13.96 2.44
C THR A 13 -0.36 12.84 3.32
N THR A 14 -1.40 13.13 4.11
CA THR A 14 -2.15 12.08 4.80
C THR A 14 -3.20 11.52 3.85
N VAL A 15 -3.00 10.27 3.41
CA VAL A 15 -4.01 9.55 2.63
C VAL A 15 -5.19 9.14 3.51
N GLY A 16 -6.29 8.72 2.89
CA GLY A 16 -7.54 8.34 3.58
C GLY A 16 -7.43 7.12 4.50
N ALA A 17 -8.59 6.65 4.98
CA ALA A 17 -8.75 5.43 5.77
C ALA A 17 -7.92 5.43 7.07
N GLU A 18 -7.26 4.33 7.40
CA GLU A 18 -6.56 4.14 8.67
C GLU A 18 -5.39 5.13 8.85
N SER A 19 -4.82 5.62 7.76
CA SER A 19 -3.75 6.64 7.80
C SER A 19 -4.24 7.94 8.44
N GLN A 20 -5.50 8.34 8.21
CA GLN A 20 -6.08 9.53 8.84
C GLN A 20 -6.23 9.37 10.35
N VAL A 21 -6.61 8.17 10.80
CA VAL A 21 -6.77 7.88 12.22
C VAL A 21 -5.42 8.01 12.94
N VAL A 22 -4.37 7.37 12.42
CA VAL A 22 -3.04 7.43 13.04
C VAL A 22 -2.47 8.85 13.00
N ALA A 23 -2.61 9.55 11.87
CA ALA A 23 -2.15 10.94 11.74
C ALA A 23 -2.90 11.89 12.69
N GLY A 24 -4.22 11.71 12.86
CA GLY A 24 -5.05 12.49 13.76
C GLY A 24 -4.65 12.38 15.24
N HIS A 25 -3.97 11.29 15.61
CA HIS A 25 -3.38 11.09 16.94
C HIS A 25 -1.90 11.48 17.02
N GLY A 26 -1.35 12.16 16.02
CA GLY A 26 0.05 12.62 15.98
C GLY A 26 1.06 11.54 15.59
N GLY A 27 0.60 10.39 15.09
CA GLY A 27 1.47 9.33 14.58
C GLY A 27 2.06 9.65 13.20
N ARG A 28 3.16 8.98 12.86
CA ARG A 28 3.74 9.01 11.50
C ARG A 28 3.39 7.72 10.78
N VAL A 29 2.93 7.82 9.53
CA VAL A 29 2.49 6.69 8.73
C VAL A 29 3.20 6.63 7.38
N VAL A 30 3.35 5.40 6.87
CA VAL A 30 3.75 5.13 5.49
C VAL A 30 2.69 4.22 4.90
N ALA A 31 1.94 4.72 3.92
CA ALA A 31 0.99 3.93 3.14
C ALA A 31 1.65 3.52 1.82
N MET A 32 1.58 2.23 1.48
CA MET A 32 2.25 1.67 0.29
C MET A 32 1.29 1.03 -0.72
N VAL A 33 0.00 0.94 -0.41
CA VAL A 33 -0.99 0.30 -1.27
C VAL A 33 -1.75 1.39 -2.05
N GLY A 34 -1.92 1.15 -3.35
CA GLY A 34 -2.63 2.01 -4.28
C GLY A 34 -4.10 1.65 -4.44
N ASP A 35 -4.67 1.98 -5.59
CA ASP A 35 -6.04 1.66 -5.98
C ASP A 35 -6.10 0.42 -6.90
N ASN A 36 -7.31 -0.09 -7.13
CA ASN A 36 -7.56 -1.05 -8.19
C ASN A 36 -8.95 -0.77 -8.80
N ALA A 37 -9.11 -1.02 -10.10
CA ALA A 37 -10.35 -0.70 -10.81
C ALA A 37 -11.54 -1.60 -10.43
N GLN A 38 -11.30 -2.69 -9.72
CA GLN A 38 -12.33 -3.63 -9.25
C GLN A 38 -12.66 -3.42 -7.77
N PHE A 39 -12.07 -2.43 -7.10
CA PHE A 39 -12.25 -2.22 -5.66
C PHE A 39 -13.74 -2.06 -5.33
N HIS A 40 -14.20 -2.76 -4.29
CA HIS A 40 -15.61 -2.93 -3.91
C HIS A 40 -16.50 -3.78 -4.85
N LEU A 41 -15.96 -4.40 -5.90
CA LEU A 41 -16.69 -5.33 -6.75
C LEU A 41 -16.40 -6.79 -6.35
N GLU A 42 -17.36 -7.68 -6.61
CA GLU A 42 -17.19 -9.13 -6.36
C GLU A 42 -16.06 -9.76 -7.20
N SER A 43 -15.70 -9.09 -8.30
CA SER A 43 -14.62 -9.48 -9.20
C SER A 43 -13.23 -9.14 -8.66
N ASP A 44 -13.09 -8.40 -7.55
CA ASP A 44 -11.81 -8.16 -6.88
C ASP A 44 -11.32 -9.41 -6.14
N ARG A 45 -11.03 -10.47 -6.90
CA ARG A 45 -10.65 -11.79 -6.40
C ARG A 45 -9.55 -12.39 -7.28
N TRP A 46 -8.75 -13.25 -6.64
CA TRP A 46 -7.87 -14.17 -7.34
C TRP A 46 -8.69 -15.16 -8.18
N PRO A 47 -8.23 -15.56 -9.39
CA PRO A 47 -6.94 -15.20 -10.01
C PRO A 47 -6.95 -13.93 -10.86
N ASP A 48 -8.12 -13.38 -11.16
CA ASP A 48 -8.25 -12.42 -12.26
C ASP A 48 -7.81 -11.00 -11.87
N ALA A 49 -8.12 -10.55 -10.65
CA ALA A 49 -7.83 -9.19 -10.20
C ALA A 49 -6.53 -9.06 -9.39
N VAL A 50 -5.85 -10.17 -9.11
CA VAL A 50 -4.71 -10.19 -8.19
C VAL A 50 -3.42 -10.58 -8.92
N ASP A 51 -2.45 -9.67 -8.92
CA ASP A 51 -1.11 -9.90 -9.45
C ASP A 51 -0.16 -10.37 -8.33
N VAL A 52 0.21 -11.67 -8.35
CA VAL A 52 1.08 -12.26 -7.31
C VAL A 52 2.44 -11.59 -7.24
N GLU A 53 3.02 -11.25 -8.38
CA GLU A 53 4.37 -10.69 -8.44
C GLU A 53 4.38 -9.27 -7.87
N ALA A 54 3.34 -8.49 -8.16
CA ALA A 54 3.14 -7.19 -7.55
C ALA A 54 2.97 -7.30 -6.02
N VAL A 55 2.12 -8.21 -5.54
CA VAL A 55 1.92 -8.47 -4.10
C VAL A 55 3.24 -8.86 -3.43
N ALA A 56 4.01 -9.76 -4.03
CA ALA A 56 5.32 -10.17 -3.52
C ALA A 56 6.31 -8.99 -3.50
N GLY A 57 6.26 -8.10 -4.49
CA GLY A 57 7.03 -6.86 -4.54
C GLY A 57 6.72 -5.94 -3.35
N PHE A 58 5.44 -5.67 -3.08
CA PHE A 58 5.01 -4.87 -1.94
C PHE A 58 5.39 -5.50 -0.60
N ALA A 59 5.26 -6.82 -0.46
CA ALA A 59 5.66 -7.54 0.75
C ALA A 59 7.17 -7.38 1.04
N ARG A 60 8.01 -7.49 0.01
CA ARG A 60 9.46 -7.26 0.13
C ARG A 60 9.78 -5.81 0.51
N ALA A 61 9.11 -4.85 -0.11
CA ALA A 61 9.30 -3.42 0.19
C ALA A 61 8.88 -3.10 1.64
N PHE A 62 7.73 -3.61 2.10
CA PHE A 62 7.29 -3.48 3.49
C PHE A 62 8.34 -4.01 4.45
N ASN A 63 8.81 -5.23 4.24
CA ASN A 63 9.78 -5.85 5.13
C ASN A 63 11.08 -5.02 5.21
N LYS A 64 11.54 -4.49 4.08
CA LYS A 64 12.72 -3.60 4.05
C LYS A 64 12.50 -2.35 4.90
N VAL A 65 11.36 -1.67 4.75
CA VAL A 65 11.05 -0.46 5.53
C VAL A 65 10.92 -0.80 7.02
N ALA A 66 10.21 -1.88 7.35
CA ALA A 66 10.02 -2.31 8.73
C ALA A 66 11.33 -2.62 9.44
N LEU A 67 12.26 -3.33 8.78
CA LEU A 67 13.59 -3.61 9.33
C LEU A 67 14.39 -2.33 9.57
N GLN A 68 14.42 -1.43 8.58
CA GLN A 68 15.10 -0.14 8.71
C GLN A 68 14.56 0.68 9.89
N LEU A 69 13.24 0.73 10.07
CA LEU A 69 12.61 1.45 11.19
C LEU A 69 12.87 0.77 12.55
N ALA A 70 13.06 -0.55 12.57
CA ALA A 70 13.42 -1.31 13.76
C ALA A 70 14.93 -1.23 14.10
N GLY A 71 15.74 -0.54 13.29
CA GLY A 71 17.20 -0.48 13.45
C GLY A 71 17.90 -1.80 13.12
N ARG A 72 17.31 -2.60 12.23
CA ARG A 72 17.85 -3.86 11.70
C ARG A 72 18.20 -3.72 10.22
#